data_AF-I9Q6Y0-F1
#
_entry.id   AF-I9Q6Y0-F1
#
_cell.length_a   1.000
_cell.length_b   1.000
_cell.length_c   1.000
_cell.angle_alpha   90.00
_cell.angle_beta   90.00
_cell.angle_gamma   90.00
#
_symmetry.space_group_name_H-M   'P 1'
#
loop_
_entity.id
_entity.type
_entity.pdbx_description
1 polymer ?
#
loop_
_entity_poly.entity_id
_entity_poly.type
_entity_poly.pdbx_seq_one_letter_code
_entity_poly.pdbx_strand_id
1 'polypeptide(L)'
;MEALECLKRIEKESIQTIYIDPPYNTKSFNFEYEDDHADYEKWIEEHLILAKAVLKQSGCIFISIDDNKMAEVKIIANEIFGTRNFLGTFITKQATRSNAKHINITHEYVLSYAKNKAFAPGFKILRTLLPIYAKPLKDLMRTIKNVFKQKGQAQAQLVLKEQIKELSQKEHFNFLKNYNLVDEKGEIYFAKDLSTPSHPRSVAIQEINLFLEPLKSRGWSSDEKLKELYHQNRLIFKNNRPYEKYYLKESQDNCLSVLDFYSRQGTKDLEKLGLKGLFKTPKPVELIKYLLLCSTPKDSIILDFFAGSGTTAQAVIEVNKDYDLNWSFYLCQKEEKIKNNPQAASILKNKGYQNTISDIMLLRLEKIIKRSEYEILKTKSILF
;
A
#
# COMPACT_ATOMS: atom_id res chain seq x y z
N MET A 1 -2.08 -20.48 -16.28
CA MET A 1 -2.15 -21.59 -15.29
C MET A 1 -3.32 -21.31 -14.36
N GLU A 2 -4.04 -22.32 -13.88
CA GLU A 2 -5.11 -22.08 -12.90
C GLU A 2 -4.54 -21.66 -11.53
N ALA A 3 -5.32 -20.90 -10.76
CA ALA A 3 -4.86 -20.33 -9.49
C ALA A 3 -4.48 -21.41 -8.46
N LEU A 4 -5.26 -22.49 -8.32
CA LEU A 4 -4.91 -23.62 -7.43
C LEU A 4 -3.59 -24.29 -7.82
N GLU A 5 -3.32 -24.46 -9.11
CA GLU A 5 -2.07 -25.06 -9.58
C GLU A 5 -0.88 -24.13 -9.30
N CYS A 6 -1.07 -22.82 -9.47
CA CYS A 6 -0.07 -21.82 -9.10
C CYS A 6 0.26 -21.88 -7.60
N LEU A 7 -0.77 -21.87 -6.75
CA LEU A 7 -0.62 -21.92 -5.29
C LEU A 7 0.09 -23.19 -4.81
N LYS A 8 -0.17 -24.35 -5.43
CA LYS A 8 0.50 -25.62 -5.11
C LYS A 8 2.00 -25.62 -5.42
N ARG A 9 2.46 -24.74 -6.31
CA ARG A 9 3.88 -24.61 -6.71
C ARG A 9 4.66 -23.62 -5.85
N ILE A 10 3.98 -22.79 -5.07
CA ILE A 10 4.62 -21.79 -4.22
C ILE A 10 5.06 -22.47 -2.92
N GLU A 11 6.29 -22.18 -2.49
CA GLU A 11 6.83 -22.68 -1.23
C GLU A 11 5.96 -22.21 -0.05
N LYS A 12 5.73 -23.11 0.92
CA LYS A 12 4.98 -22.78 2.14
C LYS A 12 5.71 -21.70 2.93
N GLU A 13 4.95 -20.80 3.55
CA GLU A 13 5.49 -19.72 4.38
C GLU A 13 6.51 -18.79 3.69
N SER A 14 6.43 -18.63 2.37
CA SER A 14 7.33 -17.77 1.59
C SER A 14 6.74 -16.39 1.28
N ILE A 15 5.41 -16.27 1.25
CA ILE A 15 4.71 -15.05 0.81
C ILE A 15 4.41 -14.13 1.99
N GLN A 16 4.75 -12.85 1.85
CA GLN A 16 4.47 -11.87 2.89
C GLN A 16 3.05 -11.32 2.78
N THR A 17 2.62 -10.96 1.56
CA THR A 17 1.33 -10.31 1.33
C THR A 17 0.65 -10.91 0.13
N ILE A 18 -0.62 -11.26 0.28
CA ILE A 18 -1.49 -11.69 -0.82
C ILE A 18 -2.51 -10.60 -1.07
N TYR A 19 -2.67 -10.18 -2.32
CA TYR A 19 -3.84 -9.43 -2.78
C TYR A 19 -4.56 -10.27 -3.82
N ILE A 20 -5.89 -10.36 -3.72
CA ILE A 20 -6.71 -10.99 -4.74
C ILE A 20 -7.96 -10.19 -5.04
N ASP A 21 -8.35 -10.25 -6.31
CA ASP A 21 -9.61 -9.77 -6.85
C ASP A 21 -10.36 -10.94 -7.53
N PRO A 22 -10.90 -11.89 -6.76
CA PRO A 22 -11.62 -13.03 -7.33
C PRO A 22 -12.88 -12.54 -8.07
N PRO A 23 -13.47 -13.36 -8.98
CA PRO A 23 -14.80 -13.10 -9.50
C PRO A 23 -15.80 -12.94 -8.35
N TYR A 24 -16.73 -12.00 -8.47
CA TYR A 24 -17.70 -11.67 -7.41
C TYR A 24 -18.97 -12.52 -7.49
N ASN A 25 -19.05 -13.39 -8.51
CA ASN A 25 -20.19 -14.27 -8.78
C ASN A 25 -21.49 -13.50 -9.00
N THR A 26 -21.41 -12.38 -9.72
CA THR A 26 -22.58 -11.56 -10.09
C THR A 26 -23.41 -12.19 -11.21
N LYS A 27 -22.88 -13.25 -11.85
CA LYS A 27 -23.43 -13.93 -13.02
C LYS A 27 -23.50 -13.02 -14.24
N SER A 28 -22.65 -12.00 -14.29
CA SER A 28 -22.62 -11.04 -15.39
C SER A 28 -21.75 -11.53 -16.53
N PHE A 29 -22.31 -11.53 -17.74
CA PHE A 29 -21.56 -11.77 -18.97
C PHE A 29 -20.82 -10.52 -19.47
N ASN A 30 -20.70 -9.46 -18.65
CA ASN A 30 -20.07 -8.18 -19.03
C ASN A 30 -18.57 -8.10 -18.73
N PHE A 31 -18.03 -9.03 -17.93
CA PHE A 31 -16.61 -9.11 -17.56
C PHE A 31 -15.80 -9.96 -18.53
N GLU A 32 -14.55 -9.58 -18.77
CA GLU A 32 -13.66 -10.32 -19.66
C GLU A 32 -13.37 -11.76 -19.20
N TYR A 33 -13.62 -12.05 -17.92
CA TYR A 33 -13.41 -13.34 -17.25
C TYR A 33 -14.73 -14.06 -16.90
N GLU A 34 -14.62 -15.33 -16.51
CA GLU A 34 -15.73 -16.14 -15.98
C GLU A 34 -16.15 -15.67 -14.57
N ASP A 35 -17.42 -15.28 -14.42
CA ASP A 35 -18.02 -14.75 -13.18
C ASP A 35 -19.28 -15.54 -12.75
N ASP A 36 -19.44 -16.77 -13.25
CA ASP A 36 -20.54 -17.66 -12.86
C ASP A 36 -19.97 -19.00 -12.41
N HIS A 37 -19.86 -19.17 -11.10
CA HIS A 37 -19.37 -20.40 -10.48
C HIS A 37 -20.51 -21.07 -9.70
N ALA A 38 -20.86 -22.29 -10.10
CA ALA A 38 -21.99 -23.05 -9.53
C ALA A 38 -21.82 -23.38 -8.04
N ASP A 39 -20.60 -23.70 -7.61
CA ASP A 39 -20.23 -23.97 -6.20
C ASP A 39 -19.11 -23.00 -5.78
N TYR A 40 -19.46 -21.71 -5.73
CA TYR A 40 -18.51 -20.63 -5.49
C TYR A 40 -17.86 -20.71 -4.12
N GLU A 41 -18.63 -21.09 -3.10
CA GLU A 41 -18.20 -21.21 -1.71
C GLU A 41 -17.09 -22.24 -1.57
N LYS A 42 -17.32 -23.46 -2.09
CA LYS A 42 -16.26 -24.48 -2.11
C LYS A 42 -15.08 -24.06 -2.96
N TRP A 43 -15.34 -23.45 -4.11
CA TRP A 43 -14.29 -22.97 -5.00
C TRP A 43 -13.37 -21.97 -4.30
N ILE A 44 -13.90 -20.93 -3.64
CA ILE A 44 -13.07 -19.93 -2.94
C ILE A 44 -12.41 -20.51 -1.68
N GLU A 45 -13.08 -21.44 -0.98
CA GLU A 45 -12.52 -22.14 0.18
C GLU A 45 -11.20 -22.85 -0.17
N GLU A 46 -11.17 -23.64 -1.26
CA GLU A 46 -9.98 -24.36 -1.71
C GLU A 46 -8.81 -23.41 -2.00
N HIS A 47 -9.08 -22.23 -2.58
CA HIS A 47 -8.07 -21.22 -2.84
C HIS A 47 -7.54 -20.59 -1.54
N LEU A 48 -8.42 -20.24 -0.61
CA LEU A 48 -8.06 -19.61 0.64
C LEU A 48 -7.28 -20.54 1.57
N ILE A 49 -7.56 -21.86 1.55
CA ILE A 49 -6.78 -22.88 2.28
C ILE A 49 -5.32 -22.85 1.82
N LEU A 50 -5.08 -22.90 0.50
CA LEU A 50 -3.72 -22.88 -0.05
C LEU A 50 -3.05 -21.50 0.14
N ALA A 51 -3.80 -20.41 0.00
CA ALA A 51 -3.30 -19.06 0.25
C ALA A 51 -2.77 -18.91 1.70
N LYS A 52 -3.50 -19.45 2.69
CA LYS A 52 -3.03 -19.48 4.09
C LYS A 52 -1.75 -20.30 4.26
N ALA A 53 -1.60 -21.39 3.53
CA ALA A 53 -0.43 -22.26 3.62
C ALA A 53 0.86 -21.57 3.15
N VAL A 54 0.79 -20.78 2.08
CA VAL A 54 1.95 -20.08 1.48
C VAL A 54 2.33 -18.79 2.21
N LEU A 55 1.43 -18.20 3.01
CA LEU A 55 1.71 -17.01 3.81
C LEU A 55 2.75 -17.27 4.91
N LYS A 56 3.66 -16.32 5.12
CA LYS A 56 4.51 -16.23 6.32
C LYS A 56 3.66 -16.07 7.58
N GLN A 57 4.19 -16.40 8.76
CA GLN A 57 3.47 -16.21 10.03
C GLN A 57 3.03 -14.76 10.26
N SER A 58 3.87 -13.79 9.90
CA SER A 58 3.56 -12.35 9.92
C SER A 58 2.76 -11.86 8.71
N GLY A 59 2.45 -12.75 7.76
CA GLY A 59 1.84 -12.40 6.49
C GLY A 59 0.34 -12.14 6.56
N CYS A 60 -0.17 -11.42 5.57
CA CYS A 60 -1.59 -11.09 5.47
C CYS A 60 -2.15 -11.28 4.05
N ILE A 61 -3.47 -11.40 3.97
CA ILE A 61 -4.23 -11.47 2.73
C ILE A 61 -5.28 -10.36 2.68
N PHE A 62 -5.45 -9.80 1.50
CA PHE A 62 -6.47 -8.81 1.14
C PHE A 62 -7.35 -9.38 0.03
N ILE A 63 -8.67 -9.41 0.25
CA ILE A 63 -9.64 -10.00 -0.66
C ILE A 63 -10.65 -8.94 -1.07
N SER A 64 -10.57 -8.47 -2.31
CA SER A 64 -11.58 -7.59 -2.89
C SER A 64 -12.89 -8.35 -3.13
N ILE A 65 -14.01 -7.76 -2.75
CA ILE A 65 -15.35 -8.36 -2.91
C ILE A 65 -16.44 -7.29 -2.89
N ASP A 66 -17.60 -7.58 -3.48
CA ASP A 66 -18.81 -6.75 -3.38
C ASP A 66 -19.87 -7.39 -2.48
N ASP A 67 -21.05 -6.77 -2.42
CA ASP A 67 -22.16 -7.25 -1.58
C ASP A 67 -22.70 -8.64 -1.97
N ASN A 68 -22.44 -9.16 -3.19
CA ASN A 68 -23.00 -10.45 -3.64
C ASN A 68 -22.44 -11.65 -2.88
N LYS A 69 -21.18 -11.56 -2.44
CA LYS A 69 -20.45 -12.68 -1.79
C LYS A 69 -19.69 -12.29 -0.53
N MET A 70 -19.76 -11.04 -0.07
CA MET A 70 -18.97 -10.58 1.08
C MET A 70 -19.24 -11.40 2.34
N ALA A 71 -20.50 -11.72 2.64
CA ALA A 71 -20.87 -12.42 3.86
C ALA A 71 -20.32 -13.85 3.88
N GLU A 72 -20.54 -14.59 2.79
CA GLU A 72 -20.10 -15.98 2.61
C GLU A 72 -18.58 -16.07 2.63
N VAL A 73 -17.87 -15.23 1.87
CA VAL A 73 -16.41 -15.21 1.85
C VAL A 73 -15.84 -14.85 3.22
N LYS A 74 -16.48 -13.95 3.97
CA LYS A 74 -16.06 -13.61 5.34
C LYS A 74 -16.23 -14.80 6.30
N ILE A 75 -17.31 -15.56 6.19
CA ILE A 75 -17.55 -16.76 7.00
C ILE A 75 -16.47 -17.81 6.70
N ILE A 76 -16.26 -18.13 5.42
CA ILE A 76 -15.24 -19.09 4.97
C ILE A 76 -13.83 -18.63 5.43
N ALA A 77 -13.50 -17.35 5.24
CA ALA A 77 -12.22 -16.82 5.69
C ALA A 77 -12.06 -16.87 7.23
N ASN A 78 -13.13 -16.70 8.01
CA ASN A 78 -13.09 -16.88 9.46
C ASN A 78 -12.80 -18.33 9.87
N GLU A 79 -13.36 -19.31 9.16
CA GLU A 79 -13.11 -20.74 9.42
C GLU A 79 -11.66 -21.10 9.07
N ILE A 80 -11.17 -20.62 7.93
CA ILE A 80 -9.81 -20.90 7.46
C ILE A 80 -8.76 -20.17 8.28
N PHE A 81 -8.85 -18.85 8.43
CA PHE A 81 -7.83 -18.04 9.10
C PHE A 81 -8.02 -17.95 10.61
N GLY A 82 -9.24 -18.17 11.11
CA GLY A 82 -9.62 -17.94 12.50
C GLY A 82 -10.09 -16.50 12.72
N THR A 83 -11.21 -16.32 13.42
CA THR A 83 -11.81 -15.00 13.71
C THR A 83 -10.85 -14.05 14.44
N ARG A 84 -9.97 -14.57 15.30
CA ARG A 84 -8.94 -13.78 16.01
C ARG A 84 -7.89 -13.18 15.09
N ASN A 85 -7.72 -13.76 13.90
CA ASN A 85 -6.77 -13.30 12.89
C ASN A 85 -7.39 -12.31 11.88
N PHE A 86 -8.67 -11.95 12.04
CA PHE A 86 -9.29 -10.88 11.27
C PHE A 86 -8.64 -9.53 11.63
N LEU A 87 -8.21 -8.81 10.60
CA LEU A 87 -7.55 -7.51 10.74
C LEU A 87 -8.54 -6.35 10.60
N GLY A 88 -9.54 -6.51 9.73
CA GLY A 88 -10.53 -5.49 9.45
C GLY A 88 -11.08 -5.59 8.03
N THR A 89 -12.02 -4.71 7.71
CA THR A 89 -12.56 -4.54 6.36
C THR A 89 -12.27 -3.12 5.91
N PHE A 90 -11.64 -2.98 4.75
CA PHE A 90 -11.60 -1.69 4.06
C PHE A 90 -12.84 -1.52 3.20
N ILE A 91 -13.34 -0.29 3.11
CA ILE A 91 -14.44 0.13 2.25
C ILE A 91 -13.84 1.05 1.18
N THR A 92 -13.94 0.67 -0.09
CA THR A 92 -13.37 1.42 -1.21
C THR A 92 -14.48 2.00 -2.08
N LYS A 93 -14.49 3.31 -2.31
CA LYS A 93 -15.52 3.97 -3.12
C LYS A 93 -15.40 3.64 -4.60
N GLN A 94 -16.33 2.92 -5.21
CA GLN A 94 -16.35 2.66 -6.65
C GLN A 94 -16.79 3.87 -7.48
N ALA A 95 -17.84 4.56 -7.03
CA ALA A 95 -18.47 5.65 -7.77
C ALA A 95 -18.92 6.78 -6.83
N THR A 96 -19.30 7.93 -7.40
CA THR A 96 -19.93 9.02 -6.62
C THR A 96 -21.44 8.81 -6.48
N ARG A 97 -22.05 8.16 -7.48
CA ARG A 97 -23.45 7.76 -7.51
C ARG A 97 -23.58 6.49 -8.36
N SER A 98 -24.64 5.75 -8.10
CA SER A 98 -25.19 4.61 -8.83
C SER A 98 -26.64 4.90 -9.20
N ASN A 99 -27.18 4.10 -10.11
CA ASN A 99 -28.56 4.17 -10.59
C ASN A 99 -29.50 3.23 -9.81
N ALA A 100 -29.06 2.71 -8.67
CA ALA A 100 -29.88 1.82 -7.86
C ALA A 100 -31.10 2.56 -7.29
N LYS A 101 -32.27 1.90 -7.34
CA LYS A 101 -33.56 2.48 -6.95
C LYS A 101 -33.67 2.84 -5.47
N HIS A 102 -33.12 1.99 -4.60
CA HIS A 102 -33.32 2.08 -3.16
C HIS A 102 -32.14 2.75 -2.45
N ILE A 103 -30.97 2.12 -2.53
CA ILE A 103 -29.74 2.60 -1.88
C ILE A 103 -28.70 2.80 -2.96
N ASN A 104 -28.05 3.95 -2.91
CA ASN A 104 -27.00 4.30 -3.84
C ASN A 104 -25.69 3.59 -3.44
N ILE A 105 -25.55 2.32 -3.84
CA ILE A 105 -24.36 1.51 -3.56
C ILE A 105 -23.19 2.08 -4.37
N THR A 106 -22.19 2.62 -3.66
CA THR A 106 -21.06 3.36 -4.26
C THR A 106 -19.72 2.84 -3.76
N HIS A 107 -19.70 1.71 -3.08
CA HIS A 107 -18.52 1.13 -2.46
C HIS A 107 -18.45 -0.38 -2.69
N GLU A 108 -17.24 -0.90 -2.50
CA GLU A 108 -16.91 -2.33 -2.40
C GLU A 108 -16.08 -2.54 -1.13
N TYR A 109 -15.74 -3.79 -0.84
CA TYR A 109 -15.02 -4.19 0.35
C TYR A 109 -13.66 -4.81 0.00
N VAL A 110 -12.72 -4.69 0.94
CA VAL A 110 -11.50 -5.49 0.98
C VAL A 110 -11.41 -6.15 2.35
N LEU A 111 -11.67 -7.45 2.43
CA LEU A 111 -11.52 -8.23 3.64
C LEU A 111 -10.02 -8.46 3.92
N SER A 112 -9.60 -8.28 5.18
CA SER A 112 -8.19 -8.40 5.57
C SER A 112 -8.01 -9.40 6.70
N TYR A 113 -7.13 -10.38 6.49
CA TYR A 113 -6.76 -11.39 7.49
C TYR A 113 -5.25 -11.53 7.60
N ALA A 114 -4.74 -11.77 8.80
CA ALA A 114 -3.38 -12.24 9.00
C ALA A 114 -3.36 -13.78 8.99
N LYS A 115 -2.22 -14.39 8.66
CA LYS A 115 -2.00 -15.80 9.01
C LYS A 115 -1.97 -15.99 10.52
N ASN A 116 -1.21 -15.14 11.21
CA ASN A 116 -1.18 -15.04 12.66
C ASN A 116 -1.05 -13.57 13.10
N LYS A 117 -2.13 -13.02 13.65
CA LYS A 117 -2.21 -11.60 14.03
C LYS A 117 -1.22 -11.19 15.12
N ALA A 118 -0.74 -12.14 15.94
CA ALA A 118 0.28 -11.85 16.95
C ALA A 118 1.64 -11.49 16.34
N PHE A 119 1.93 -11.96 15.12
CA PHE A 119 3.17 -11.67 14.38
C PHE A 119 2.98 -10.64 13.27
N ALA A 120 1.74 -10.29 12.93
CA ALA A 120 1.45 -9.32 11.87
C ALA A 120 1.83 -7.89 12.33
N PRO A 121 2.43 -7.08 11.44
CA PRO A 121 2.77 -5.70 11.77
C PRO A 121 1.49 -4.86 11.96
N GLY A 122 1.59 -3.83 12.81
CA GLY A 122 0.54 -2.81 12.89
C GLY A 122 0.50 -2.00 11.59
N PHE A 123 -0.69 -1.89 10.98
CA PHE A 123 -0.84 -1.19 9.71
C PHE A 123 -0.68 0.32 9.88
N LYS A 124 0.44 0.82 9.36
CA LYS A 124 0.79 2.24 9.37
C LYS A 124 1.14 2.70 7.98
N ILE A 125 0.78 3.93 7.65
CA ILE A 125 1.09 4.52 6.36
C ILE A 125 1.54 5.97 6.51
N LEU A 126 2.37 6.43 5.57
CA LEU A 126 2.74 7.84 5.49
C LEU A 126 1.48 8.70 5.35
N ARG A 127 1.39 9.77 6.13
CA ARG A 127 0.28 10.73 6.06
C ARG A 127 0.19 11.37 4.67
N THR A 128 1.30 11.55 3.99
CA THR A 128 1.36 12.06 2.61
C THR A 128 0.68 11.15 1.58
N LEU A 129 0.31 9.92 1.96
CA LEU A 129 -0.40 8.94 1.15
C LEU A 129 -1.85 8.72 1.56
N LEU A 130 -2.26 9.19 2.73
CA LEU A 130 -3.67 9.14 3.13
C LEU A 130 -4.47 10.14 2.28
N PRO A 131 -5.57 9.74 1.62
CA PRO A 131 -6.34 10.62 0.74
C PRO A 131 -6.74 11.95 1.39
N ILE A 132 -7.11 11.91 2.68
CA ILE A 132 -7.50 13.10 3.45
C ILE A 132 -6.37 14.12 3.63
N TYR A 133 -5.11 13.67 3.63
CA TYR A 133 -3.92 14.46 3.94
C TYR A 133 -3.04 14.73 2.72
N ALA A 134 -3.05 13.85 1.72
CA ALA A 134 -2.06 13.80 0.65
C ALA A 134 -1.89 15.14 -0.07
N LYS A 135 -2.99 15.73 -0.55
CA LYS A 135 -2.94 17.02 -1.27
C LYS A 135 -2.55 18.18 -0.35
N PRO A 136 -3.21 18.42 0.81
CA PRO A 136 -2.82 19.49 1.72
C PRO A 136 -1.37 19.44 2.17
N LEU A 137 -0.85 18.25 2.51
CA LEU A 137 0.53 18.10 2.95
C LEU A 137 1.53 18.35 1.82
N LYS A 138 1.27 17.82 0.61
CA LYS A 138 2.12 18.08 -0.57
C LYS A 138 2.14 19.57 -0.92
N ASP A 139 1.00 20.24 -0.87
CA ASP A 139 0.87 21.68 -1.14
C ASP A 139 1.64 22.52 -0.10
N LEU A 140 1.50 22.19 1.19
CA LEU A 140 2.24 22.82 2.29
C LEU A 140 3.76 22.65 2.09
N MET A 141 4.23 21.40 1.94
CA MET A 141 5.65 21.10 1.77
C MET A 141 6.25 21.82 0.55
N ARG A 142 5.54 21.81 -0.59
CA ARG A 142 5.97 22.51 -1.81
C ARG A 142 6.07 24.02 -1.58
N THR A 143 5.08 24.61 -0.93
CA THR A 143 5.05 26.05 -0.65
C THR A 143 6.24 26.45 0.22
N ILE A 144 6.48 25.73 1.31
CA ILE A 144 7.60 26.02 2.22
C ILE A 144 8.95 25.83 1.53
N LYS A 145 9.11 24.77 0.73
CA LYS A 145 10.33 24.56 -0.06
C LYS A 145 10.60 25.69 -1.04
N ASN A 146 9.55 26.22 -1.68
CA ASN A 146 9.68 27.35 -2.61
C ASN A 146 10.06 28.65 -1.89
N VAL A 147 9.41 28.96 -0.77
CA VAL A 147 9.75 30.14 0.05
C VAL A 147 11.19 30.03 0.57
N PHE A 148 11.60 28.86 1.03
CA PHE A 148 12.97 28.59 1.47
C PHE A 148 13.99 28.91 0.38
N LYS A 149 13.77 28.41 -0.85
CA LYS A 149 14.66 28.66 -2.00
C LYS A 149 14.77 30.14 -2.37
N GLN A 150 13.70 30.92 -2.20
CA GLN A 150 13.64 32.32 -2.63
C GLN A 150 14.06 33.31 -1.55
N LYS A 151 13.71 33.04 -0.29
CA LYS A 151 13.77 34.00 0.83
C LYS A 151 14.49 33.47 2.06
N GLY A 152 15.03 32.25 2.00
CA GLY A 152 15.76 31.62 3.09
C GLY A 152 14.88 31.03 4.20
N GLN A 153 15.55 30.40 5.16
CA GLN A 153 14.92 29.62 6.23
C GLN A 153 14.06 30.47 7.17
N ALA A 154 14.51 31.67 7.54
CA ALA A 154 13.78 32.54 8.45
C ALA A 154 12.38 32.90 7.90
N GLN A 155 12.30 33.26 6.61
CA GLN A 155 11.02 33.57 5.98
C GLN A 155 10.14 32.32 5.82
N ALA A 156 10.72 31.18 5.44
CA ALA A 156 10.00 29.91 5.35
C ALA A 156 9.39 29.50 6.71
N GLN A 157 10.13 29.74 7.80
CA GLN A 157 9.69 29.48 9.17
C GLN A 157 8.50 30.35 9.60
N LEU A 158 8.44 31.62 9.17
CA LEU A 158 7.30 32.51 9.41
C LEU A 158 6.06 32.01 8.66
N VAL A 159 6.19 31.75 7.34
CA VAL A 159 5.09 31.25 6.51
C VAL A 159 4.56 29.91 7.01
N LEU A 160 5.44 28.99 7.44
CA LEU A 160 5.04 27.72 8.02
C LEU A 160 4.15 27.89 9.25
N LYS A 161 4.51 28.81 10.17
CA LYS A 161 3.72 29.06 11.39
C LYS A 161 2.31 29.54 11.08
N GLU A 162 2.17 30.43 10.10
CA GLU A 162 0.86 30.93 9.66
C GLU A 162 0.02 29.81 9.01
N GLN A 163 0.59 29.05 8.07
CA GLN A 163 -0.13 27.97 7.39
C GLN A 163 -0.53 26.84 8.35
N ILE A 164 0.32 26.48 9.33
CA ILE A 164 -0.04 25.48 10.35
C ILE A 164 -1.18 25.99 11.24
N LYS A 165 -1.19 27.28 11.60
CA LYS A 165 -2.26 27.85 12.42
C LYS A 165 -3.62 27.66 11.75
N GLU A 166 -3.70 27.87 10.44
CA GLU A 166 -4.93 27.66 9.67
C GLU A 166 -5.23 26.16 9.47
N LEU A 167 -4.26 25.39 8.96
CA LEU A 167 -4.47 23.98 8.61
C LEU A 167 -4.80 23.12 9.83
N SER A 168 -4.16 23.36 10.97
CA SER A 168 -4.36 22.55 12.18
C SER A 168 -5.74 22.71 12.84
N GLN A 169 -6.53 23.71 12.42
CA GLN A 169 -7.92 23.88 12.85
C GLN A 169 -8.89 23.00 12.06
N LYS A 170 -8.47 22.49 10.89
CA LYS A 170 -9.27 21.56 10.09
C LYS A 170 -9.35 20.20 10.79
N GLU A 171 -10.48 19.52 10.62
CA GLU A 171 -10.69 18.19 11.16
C GLU A 171 -9.56 17.23 10.75
N HIS A 172 -9.09 16.41 11.68
CA HIS A 172 -7.98 15.47 11.50
C HIS A 172 -6.57 16.07 11.27
N PHE A 173 -6.40 17.41 11.25
CA PHE A 173 -5.09 18.07 11.02
C PHE A 173 -4.39 18.57 12.30
N ASN A 174 -4.96 18.35 13.49
CA ASN A 174 -4.40 18.85 14.75
C ASN A 174 -2.93 18.42 15.00
N PHE A 175 -2.50 17.27 14.46
CA PHE A 175 -1.11 16.79 14.57
C PHE A 175 -0.08 17.76 13.96
N LEU A 176 -0.47 18.60 13.00
CA LEU A 176 0.43 19.58 12.36
C LEU A 176 0.98 20.61 13.33
N LYS A 177 0.33 20.85 14.48
CA LYS A 177 0.83 21.77 15.52
C LYS A 177 2.25 21.44 15.97
N ASN A 178 2.63 20.16 15.90
CA ASN A 178 3.97 19.71 16.25
C ASN A 178 5.00 20.05 15.16
N TYR A 179 4.63 20.03 13.89
CA TYR A 179 5.53 20.15 12.73
C TYR A 179 5.87 21.61 12.39
N ASN A 180 6.29 22.36 13.40
CA ASN A 180 6.39 23.82 13.35
C ASN A 180 7.81 24.34 13.03
N LEU A 181 8.73 23.50 12.56
CA LEU A 181 10.11 23.89 12.27
C LEU A 181 10.47 23.63 10.81
N VAL A 182 11.32 24.48 10.25
CA VAL A 182 11.97 24.32 8.94
C VAL A 182 13.46 24.09 9.15
N ASP A 183 14.02 23.07 8.52
CA ASP A 183 15.46 22.77 8.60
C ASP A 183 16.29 23.57 7.57
N GLU A 184 17.61 23.37 7.61
CA GLU A 184 18.59 23.98 6.71
C GLU A 184 18.43 23.58 5.24
N LYS A 185 17.54 22.63 4.93
CA LYS A 185 17.21 22.20 3.57
C LYS A 185 15.81 22.65 3.16
N GLY A 186 15.06 23.36 4.01
CA GLY A 186 13.69 23.75 3.74
C GLY A 186 12.66 22.64 3.97
N GLU A 187 13.03 21.59 4.71
CA GLU A 187 12.14 20.49 5.08
C GLU A 187 11.41 20.80 6.38
N ILE A 188 10.14 20.39 6.46
CA ILE A 188 9.29 20.61 7.65
C ILE A 188 9.52 19.46 8.64
N TYR A 189 9.76 19.77 9.91
CA TYR A 189 9.96 18.78 10.97
C TYR A 189 9.38 19.22 12.32
N PHE A 190 9.28 18.27 13.25
CA PHE A 190 9.11 18.56 14.68
C PHE A 190 10.31 18.08 15.48
N ALA A 191 10.67 18.82 16.54
CA ALA A 191 11.72 18.43 17.46
C ALA A 191 11.14 17.41 18.47
N LYS A 192 11.39 16.12 18.23
CA LYS A 192 10.90 15.03 19.08
C LYS A 192 11.82 14.84 20.28
N ASP A 193 11.27 14.95 21.49
CA ASP A 193 12.03 14.72 22.73
C ASP A 193 12.55 13.28 22.78
N LEU A 194 13.85 13.11 23.03
CA LEU A 194 14.52 11.81 23.06
C LEU A 194 14.52 11.15 24.44
N SER A 195 13.76 11.67 25.40
CA SER A 195 13.49 11.00 26.67
C SER A 195 12.43 9.90 26.52
N THR A 196 12.57 8.82 27.28
CA THR A 196 11.73 7.63 27.24
C THR A 196 11.13 7.36 28.63
N PRO A 197 10.12 6.49 28.76
CA PRO A 197 9.61 6.08 30.08
C PRO A 197 10.53 5.14 30.87
N SER A 198 11.76 4.87 30.40
CA SER A 198 12.69 3.97 31.11
C SER A 198 13.34 4.67 32.31
N HIS A 199 14.11 3.90 33.10
CA HIS A 199 14.79 4.43 34.27
C HIS A 199 15.84 5.48 33.88
N PRO A 200 15.98 6.56 34.67
CA PRO A 200 17.06 7.52 34.50
C PRO A 200 18.44 6.90 34.49
N ARG A 201 19.25 7.31 33.51
CA ARG A 201 20.66 6.98 33.41
C ARG A 201 21.41 8.13 32.75
N SER A 202 22.70 8.23 33.02
CA SER A 202 23.59 9.02 32.17
C SER A 202 23.80 8.32 30.83
N VAL A 203 24.09 9.11 29.80
CA VAL A 203 24.54 8.63 28.48
C VAL A 203 25.91 9.22 28.22
N ALA A 204 26.88 8.39 27.83
CA ALA A 204 28.21 8.82 27.46
C ALA A 204 28.63 8.10 26.16
N ILE A 205 28.64 8.83 25.05
CA ILE A 205 28.95 8.30 23.71
C ILE A 205 30.16 9.03 23.16
N GLN A 206 31.33 8.42 23.33
CA GLN A 206 32.61 8.99 22.89
C GLN A 206 32.66 9.28 21.39
N GLU A 207 32.10 8.39 20.57
CA GLU A 207 32.08 8.48 19.10
C GLU A 207 31.54 9.82 18.57
N ILE A 208 30.53 10.37 19.25
CA ILE A 208 29.87 11.63 18.85
C ILE A 208 30.10 12.74 19.89
N ASN A 209 31.05 12.54 20.81
CA ASN A 209 31.37 13.42 21.92
C ASN A 209 30.13 13.90 22.70
N LEU A 210 29.23 12.97 23.00
CA LEU A 210 27.97 13.26 23.70
C LEU A 210 28.02 12.78 25.13
N PHE A 211 27.71 13.68 26.06
CA PHE A 211 27.39 13.35 27.44
C PHE A 211 26.04 13.95 27.83
N LEU A 212 25.17 13.13 28.42
CA LEU A 212 23.88 13.55 28.93
C LEU A 212 23.75 13.12 30.39
N GLU A 213 23.46 14.09 31.25
CA GLU A 213 23.09 13.84 32.64
C GLU A 213 21.77 13.06 32.75
N PRO A 214 21.58 12.23 33.78
CA PRO A 214 20.30 11.57 34.00
C PRO A 214 19.20 12.60 34.24
N LEU A 215 18.03 12.35 33.66
CA LEU A 215 16.83 13.12 33.95
C LEU A 215 16.25 12.73 35.32
N LYS A 216 15.36 13.56 35.87
CA LYS A 216 14.75 13.28 37.19
C LYS A 216 13.87 12.01 37.22
N SER A 217 13.07 11.80 36.19
CA SER A 217 12.12 10.67 36.08
C SER A 217 12.17 9.97 34.72
N ARG A 218 12.90 10.60 33.79
CA ARG A 218 13.19 10.29 32.40
C ARG A 218 14.27 9.25 32.12
N GLY A 219 14.08 8.24 31.29
CA GLY A 219 15.20 7.61 30.60
C GLY A 219 15.63 8.42 29.38
N TRP A 220 16.83 8.21 28.86
CA TRP A 220 17.21 8.64 27.50
C TRP A 220 16.97 7.51 26.50
N SER A 221 16.85 7.88 25.22
CA SER A 221 16.91 6.92 24.10
C SER A 221 18.22 6.12 24.13
N SER A 222 18.25 4.98 23.44
CA SER A 222 19.45 4.12 23.43
C SER A 222 20.63 4.82 22.76
N ASP A 223 21.83 4.37 23.09
CA ASP A 223 23.06 4.94 22.55
C ASP A 223 23.11 4.72 21.03
N GLU A 224 22.65 3.56 20.55
CA GLU A 224 22.53 3.24 19.12
C GLU A 224 21.61 4.24 18.40
N LYS A 225 20.46 4.57 18.99
CA LYS A 225 19.54 5.53 18.39
C LYS A 225 20.15 6.93 18.31
N LEU A 226 20.86 7.36 19.35
CA LEU A 226 21.52 8.66 19.37
C LEU A 226 22.63 8.75 18.31
N LYS A 227 23.43 7.70 18.16
CA LYS A 227 24.44 7.58 17.10
C LYS A 227 23.81 7.61 15.71
N GLU A 228 22.76 6.82 15.49
CA GLU A 228 22.02 6.79 14.22
C GLU A 228 21.54 8.20 13.84
N LEU A 229 20.92 8.91 14.77
CA LEU A 229 20.42 10.27 14.54
C LEU A 229 21.55 11.28 14.29
N TYR A 230 22.69 11.13 14.95
CA TYR A 230 23.87 11.97 14.69
C TYR A 230 24.36 11.79 13.26
N HIS A 231 24.60 10.54 12.83
CA HIS A 231 25.08 10.22 11.49
C HIS A 231 24.09 10.62 10.38
N GLN A 232 22.78 10.59 10.69
CA GLN A 232 21.73 11.07 9.79
C GLN A 232 21.55 12.60 9.79
N ASN A 233 22.31 13.37 10.57
CA ASN A 233 22.13 14.81 10.79
C ASN A 233 20.73 15.19 11.33
N ARG A 234 20.14 14.29 12.12
CA ARG A 234 18.81 14.42 12.74
C ARG A 234 18.87 14.73 14.24
N LEU A 235 20.02 14.57 14.89
CA LEU A 235 20.19 14.94 16.29
C LEU A 235 20.38 16.45 16.45
N ILE A 236 19.52 17.11 17.22
CA ILE A 236 19.60 18.55 17.53
C ILE A 236 19.50 18.78 19.03
N PHE A 237 20.01 19.92 19.50
CA PHE A 237 20.00 20.29 20.92
C PHE A 237 19.22 21.57 21.15
N LYS A 238 18.41 21.60 22.22
CA LYS A 238 17.79 22.82 22.76
C LYS A 238 18.06 22.85 24.25
N ASN A 239 18.75 23.89 24.73
CA ASN A 239 19.13 24.02 26.15
C ASN A 239 19.81 22.74 26.70
N ASN A 240 20.81 22.23 25.96
CA ASN A 240 21.54 20.98 26.25
C ASN A 240 20.68 19.70 26.28
N ARG A 241 19.41 19.76 25.88
CA ARG A 241 18.52 18.60 25.77
C ARG A 241 18.48 18.10 24.32
N PRO A 242 18.66 16.79 24.07
CA PRO A 242 18.67 16.21 22.73
C PRO A 242 17.24 15.99 22.20
N TYR A 243 17.06 16.26 20.90
CA TYR A 243 15.84 16.02 20.15
C TYR A 243 16.16 15.40 18.78
N GLU A 244 15.22 14.65 18.24
CA GLU A 244 15.23 14.19 16.86
C GLU A 244 14.52 15.20 15.96
N LYS A 245 15.11 15.54 14.80
CA LYS A 245 14.39 16.10 13.65
C LYS A 245 13.48 15.01 13.08
N TYR A 246 12.19 15.04 13.41
CA TYR A 246 11.21 14.11 12.86
C TYR A 246 10.43 14.79 11.72
N TYR A 247 10.69 14.35 10.49
CA TYR A 247 10.21 15.04 9.29
C TYR A 247 8.73 14.78 8.98
N LEU A 248 8.03 15.81 8.49
CA LEU A 248 6.61 15.72 8.09
C LEU A 248 6.40 14.71 6.95
N LYS A 249 7.35 14.61 6.03
CA LYS A 249 7.30 13.65 4.92
C LYS A 249 7.37 12.19 5.36
N GLU A 250 7.93 11.95 6.55
CA GLU A 250 8.06 10.64 7.20
C GLU A 250 6.98 10.43 8.28
N SER A 251 6.05 11.38 8.41
CA SER A 251 4.96 11.27 9.38
C SER A 251 4.03 10.13 8.99
N GLN A 252 3.76 9.25 9.95
CA GLN A 252 2.86 8.12 9.77
C GLN A 252 1.58 8.30 10.59
N ASP A 253 0.55 7.57 10.18
CA ASP A 253 -0.66 7.32 10.97
C ASP A 253 -1.10 5.86 10.80
N ASN A 254 -2.05 5.45 11.63
CA ASN A 254 -2.77 4.19 11.41
C ASN A 254 -3.57 4.27 10.11
N CYS A 255 -3.75 3.12 9.46
CA CYS A 255 -4.61 3.04 8.27
C CYS A 255 -6.07 3.34 8.59
N LEU A 256 -6.74 3.99 7.64
CA LEU A 256 -8.17 4.25 7.71
C LEU A 256 -8.93 3.11 7.03
N SER A 257 -10.08 2.72 7.57
CA SER A 257 -10.91 1.67 6.98
C SER A 257 -11.73 2.15 5.80
N VAL A 258 -12.00 3.46 5.66
CA VAL A 258 -12.76 4.03 4.53
C VAL A 258 -11.79 4.74 3.58
N LEU A 259 -11.76 4.30 2.33
CA LEU A 259 -10.78 4.69 1.33
C LEU A 259 -11.43 5.33 0.11
N ASP A 260 -10.89 6.48 -0.32
CA ASP A 260 -11.38 7.27 -1.47
C ASP A 260 -10.73 6.85 -2.81
N PHE A 261 -10.68 5.55 -3.11
CA PHE A 261 -10.14 5.01 -4.37
C PHE A 261 -11.25 4.60 -5.33
N TYR A 262 -11.42 5.33 -6.43
CA TYR A 262 -12.48 5.14 -7.43
C TYR A 262 -12.07 4.21 -8.57
N SER A 263 -12.93 3.30 -9.01
CA SER A 263 -12.63 2.34 -10.10
C SER A 263 -12.25 3.03 -11.41
N ARG A 264 -12.83 4.21 -11.70
CA ARG A 264 -12.43 5.04 -12.86
C ARG A 264 -10.94 5.41 -12.87
N GLN A 265 -10.25 5.37 -11.72
CA GLN A 265 -8.81 5.58 -11.64
C GLN A 265 -8.05 4.42 -12.31
N GLY A 266 -8.51 3.17 -12.16
CA GLY A 266 -7.90 2.02 -12.80
C GLY A 266 -7.94 2.10 -14.34
N THR A 267 -9.06 2.54 -14.92
CA THR A 267 -9.15 2.76 -16.38
C THR A 267 -8.16 3.84 -16.85
N LYS A 268 -7.99 4.91 -16.06
CA LYS A 268 -7.01 5.96 -16.33
C LYS A 268 -5.58 5.45 -16.21
N ASP A 269 -5.31 4.52 -15.30
CA ASP A 269 -3.98 3.92 -15.14
C ASP A 269 -3.58 3.12 -16.39
N LEU A 270 -4.51 2.36 -16.99
CA LEU A 270 -4.28 1.73 -18.30
C LEU A 270 -4.11 2.76 -19.43
N GLU A 271 -4.89 3.84 -19.43
CA GLU A 271 -4.77 4.90 -20.43
C GLU A 271 -3.38 5.57 -20.42
N LYS A 272 -2.80 5.82 -19.23
CA LYS A 272 -1.42 6.35 -19.09
C LYS A 272 -0.34 5.42 -19.69
N LEU A 273 -0.63 4.14 -19.82
CA LEU A 273 0.25 3.15 -20.46
C LEU A 273 -0.02 3.01 -21.98
N GLY A 274 -1.01 3.73 -22.51
CA GLY A 274 -1.48 3.57 -23.89
C GLY A 274 -2.25 2.27 -24.10
N LEU A 275 -2.90 1.76 -23.05
CA LEU A 275 -3.60 0.46 -22.99
C LEU A 275 -5.10 0.62 -22.75
N LYS A 276 -5.66 1.77 -23.11
CA LYS A 276 -7.09 2.08 -22.94
C LYS A 276 -7.96 1.03 -23.63
N GLY A 277 -9.00 0.58 -22.93
CA GLY A 277 -9.99 -0.38 -23.45
C GLY A 277 -9.57 -1.85 -23.43
N LEU A 278 -8.35 -2.18 -22.96
CA LEU A 278 -7.93 -3.58 -22.82
C LEU A 278 -8.68 -4.34 -21.74
N PHE A 279 -9.11 -3.66 -20.68
CA PHE A 279 -9.80 -4.30 -19.55
C PHE A 279 -10.83 -3.31 -19.00
N LYS A 280 -12.08 -3.74 -18.80
CA LYS A 280 -13.18 -2.85 -18.38
C LYS A 280 -13.09 -2.41 -16.93
N THR A 281 -12.73 -3.34 -16.03
CA THR A 281 -12.80 -3.13 -14.58
C THR A 281 -11.46 -3.35 -13.86
N PRO A 282 -10.36 -2.72 -14.31
CA PRO A 282 -9.08 -2.87 -13.62
C PRO A 282 -9.15 -2.18 -12.25
N LYS A 283 -8.62 -2.83 -11.21
CA LYS A 283 -8.47 -2.20 -9.90
C LYS A 283 -7.53 -0.99 -9.97
N PRO A 284 -7.78 0.10 -9.21
CA PRO A 284 -6.89 1.27 -9.16
C PRO A 284 -5.50 0.91 -8.64
N VAL A 285 -4.44 1.37 -9.30
CA VAL A 285 -3.06 1.08 -8.86
C VAL A 285 -2.79 1.64 -7.47
N GLU A 286 -3.28 2.86 -7.19
CA GLU A 286 -3.10 3.52 -5.90
C GLU A 286 -3.78 2.80 -4.72
N LEU A 287 -4.88 2.08 -4.97
CA LEU A 287 -5.49 1.22 -3.94
C LEU A 287 -4.52 0.10 -3.55
N ILE A 288 -3.94 -0.59 -4.54
CA ILE A 288 -3.01 -1.68 -4.27
C ILE A 288 -1.75 -1.17 -3.59
N LYS A 289 -1.20 -0.03 -4.04
CA LYS A 289 -0.07 0.62 -3.35
C LYS A 289 -0.37 0.90 -1.89
N TYR A 290 -1.57 1.43 -1.59
CA TYR A 290 -1.99 1.71 -0.22
C TYR A 290 -1.96 0.46 0.66
N LEU A 291 -2.57 -0.64 0.19
CA LEU A 291 -2.63 -1.91 0.91
C LEU A 291 -1.25 -2.52 1.11
N LEU A 292 -0.38 -2.47 0.10
CA LEU A 292 0.97 -3.01 0.21
C LEU A 292 1.86 -2.18 1.14
N LEU A 293 1.87 -0.84 0.98
CA LEU A 293 2.69 0.06 1.79
C LEU A 293 2.35 0.04 3.28
N CYS A 294 1.10 -0.29 3.64
CA CYS A 294 0.73 -0.37 5.05
C CYS A 294 1.04 -1.70 5.73
N SER A 295 1.25 -2.77 4.96
CA SER A 295 1.26 -4.14 5.47
C SER A 295 2.55 -4.91 5.17
N THR A 296 3.32 -4.47 4.19
CA THR A 296 4.42 -5.24 3.60
C THR A 296 5.77 -4.65 4.00
N PRO A 297 6.60 -5.36 4.79
CA PRO A 297 7.98 -4.97 5.08
C PRO A 297 8.85 -4.90 3.83
N LYS A 298 10.06 -4.31 3.94
CA LYS A 298 11.08 -4.38 2.88
C LYS A 298 11.45 -5.85 2.59
N ASP A 299 12.03 -6.12 1.42
CA ASP A 299 12.56 -7.44 1.03
C ASP A 299 11.52 -8.57 1.14
N SER A 300 10.33 -8.32 0.60
CA SER A 300 9.16 -9.18 0.74
C SER A 300 8.62 -9.64 -0.62
N ILE A 301 7.93 -10.78 -0.62
CA ILE A 301 7.29 -11.34 -1.81
C ILE A 301 5.77 -11.12 -1.71
N ILE A 302 5.20 -10.53 -2.75
CA ILE A 302 3.77 -10.30 -2.92
C ILE A 302 3.20 -11.33 -3.89
N LEU A 303 2.02 -11.86 -3.63
CA LEU A 303 1.32 -12.77 -4.53
C LEU A 303 -0.05 -12.23 -4.90
N ASP A 304 -0.38 -12.37 -6.18
CA ASP A 304 -1.74 -12.20 -6.69
C ASP A 304 -2.07 -13.33 -7.67
N PHE A 305 -2.93 -14.24 -7.22
CA PHE A 305 -3.34 -15.41 -8.01
C PHE A 305 -4.67 -15.22 -8.75
N PHE A 306 -5.21 -14.01 -8.74
CA PHE A 306 -6.31 -13.55 -9.60
C PHE A 306 -5.88 -12.25 -10.30
N ALA A 307 -4.73 -12.31 -10.98
CA ALA A 307 -3.99 -11.12 -11.39
C ALA A 307 -4.75 -10.21 -12.38
N GLY A 308 -5.69 -10.77 -13.15
CA GLY A 308 -6.51 -10.06 -14.11
C GLY A 308 -5.67 -9.23 -15.08
N SER A 309 -5.81 -7.92 -15.00
CA SER A 309 -5.04 -6.98 -15.84
C SER A 309 -3.60 -6.73 -15.38
N GLY A 310 -3.13 -7.30 -14.25
CA GLY A 310 -1.78 -7.11 -13.73
C GLY A 310 -1.57 -5.83 -12.91
N THR A 311 -2.61 -5.32 -12.24
CA THR A 311 -2.53 -4.10 -11.42
C THR A 311 -1.51 -4.25 -10.27
N THR A 312 -1.46 -5.42 -9.62
CA THR A 312 -0.58 -5.66 -8.47
C THR A 312 0.90 -5.51 -8.82
N ALA A 313 1.34 -6.05 -9.95
CA ALA A 313 2.72 -5.86 -10.40
C ALA A 313 3.05 -4.40 -10.72
N GLN A 314 2.12 -3.65 -11.31
CA GLN A 314 2.33 -2.22 -11.53
C GLN A 314 2.55 -1.49 -10.20
N ALA A 315 1.72 -1.77 -9.19
CA ALA A 315 1.86 -1.17 -7.87
C ALA A 315 3.22 -1.50 -7.23
N VAL A 316 3.66 -2.77 -7.29
CA VAL A 316 4.96 -3.19 -6.76
C VAL A 316 6.12 -2.48 -7.47
N ILE A 317 6.13 -2.45 -8.80
CA ILE A 317 7.21 -1.82 -9.58
C ILE A 317 7.29 -0.32 -9.30
N GLU A 318 6.14 0.37 -9.27
CA GLU A 318 6.11 1.80 -8.98
C GLU A 318 6.55 2.10 -7.53
N VAL A 319 6.13 1.28 -6.55
CA VAL A 319 6.50 1.49 -5.14
C VAL A 319 7.98 1.21 -4.89
N ASN A 320 8.55 0.15 -5.46
CA ASN A 320 9.99 -0.11 -5.33
C ASN A 320 10.80 1.09 -5.80
N LYS A 321 10.41 1.68 -6.94
CA LYS A 321 11.05 2.87 -7.50
C LYS A 321 10.85 4.11 -6.63
N ASP A 322 9.62 4.36 -6.17
CA ASP A 322 9.27 5.59 -5.46
C ASP A 322 9.82 5.62 -4.02
N TYR A 323 10.05 4.46 -3.40
CA TYR A 323 10.39 4.32 -1.97
C TYR A 323 11.67 3.53 -1.68
N ASP A 324 12.48 3.21 -2.70
CA ASP A 324 13.72 2.43 -2.54
C ASP A 324 13.49 1.10 -1.78
N LEU A 325 12.43 0.41 -2.19
CA LEU A 325 12.06 -0.91 -1.69
C LEU A 325 12.51 -1.99 -2.68
N ASN A 326 12.55 -3.21 -2.18
CA ASN A 326 13.02 -4.38 -2.93
C ASN A 326 12.00 -5.52 -2.83
N TRP A 327 10.76 -5.21 -3.17
CA TRP A 327 9.70 -6.20 -3.24
C TRP A 327 9.77 -7.03 -4.53
N SER A 328 9.55 -8.33 -4.40
CA SER A 328 9.31 -9.25 -5.51
C SER A 328 7.82 -9.58 -5.61
N PHE A 329 7.37 -10.07 -6.77
CA PHE A 329 5.97 -10.46 -6.93
C PHE A 329 5.79 -11.71 -7.78
N TYR A 330 4.74 -12.47 -7.47
CA TYR A 330 4.22 -13.55 -8.29
C TYR A 330 2.80 -13.21 -8.75
N LEU A 331 2.55 -13.37 -10.05
CA LEU A 331 1.22 -13.24 -10.63
C LEU A 331 0.77 -14.58 -11.22
N CYS A 332 -0.45 -14.98 -10.94
CA CYS A 332 -1.10 -16.12 -11.61
C CYS A 332 -2.34 -15.62 -12.36
N GLN A 333 -2.43 -15.98 -13.63
CA GLN A 333 -3.59 -15.70 -14.47
C GLN A 333 -3.92 -16.93 -15.32
N LYS A 334 -5.20 -17.30 -15.33
CA LYS A 334 -5.73 -18.33 -16.22
C LYS A 334 -5.68 -17.83 -17.66
N GLU A 335 -5.31 -18.71 -18.58
CA GLU A 335 -5.29 -18.43 -20.02
C GLU A 335 -6.70 -18.56 -20.58
N GLU A 336 -7.57 -17.64 -20.19
CA GLU A 336 -8.97 -17.61 -20.61
C GLU A 336 -9.17 -16.64 -21.77
N LYS A 337 -10.00 -17.05 -22.75
CA LYS A 337 -10.28 -16.28 -23.96
C LYS A 337 -11.24 -15.13 -23.64
N ILE A 338 -10.91 -13.93 -24.10
CA ILE A 338 -11.77 -12.75 -23.94
C ILE A 338 -12.96 -12.87 -24.89
N LYS A 339 -14.18 -12.93 -24.35
CA LYS A 339 -15.42 -13.14 -25.15
C LYS A 339 -16.21 -11.86 -25.43
N ASN A 340 -16.12 -10.86 -24.57
CA ASN A 340 -17.05 -9.73 -24.51
C ASN A 340 -16.35 -8.35 -24.53
N ASN A 341 -15.11 -8.30 -24.99
CA ASN A 341 -14.38 -7.06 -25.26
C ASN A 341 -13.67 -7.15 -26.63
N PRO A 342 -14.39 -6.91 -27.74
CA PRO A 342 -13.82 -6.97 -29.09
C PRO A 342 -12.70 -5.95 -29.31
N GLN A 343 -12.76 -4.81 -28.62
CA GLN A 343 -11.70 -3.80 -28.67
C GLN A 343 -10.39 -4.36 -28.10
N ALA A 344 -10.43 -5.03 -26.94
CA ALA A 344 -9.27 -5.68 -26.37
C ALA A 344 -8.69 -6.74 -27.31
N ALA A 345 -9.55 -7.59 -27.89
CA ALA A 345 -9.15 -8.60 -28.86
C ALA A 345 -8.40 -8.01 -30.07
N SER A 346 -8.92 -6.90 -30.61
CA SER A 346 -8.29 -6.17 -31.73
C SER A 346 -6.93 -5.58 -31.34
N ILE A 347 -6.83 -4.94 -30.17
CA ILE A 347 -5.58 -4.35 -29.68
C ILE A 347 -4.51 -5.43 -29.48
N LEU A 348 -4.86 -6.57 -28.87
CA LEU A 348 -3.96 -7.69 -28.64
C LEU A 348 -3.46 -8.26 -29.96
N LYS A 349 -4.38 -8.55 -30.90
CA LYS A 349 -4.05 -9.06 -32.23
C LYS A 349 -3.10 -8.12 -32.98
N ASN A 350 -3.37 -6.81 -32.98
CA ASN A 350 -2.52 -5.81 -33.64
C ASN A 350 -1.12 -5.69 -33.02
N LYS A 351 -0.95 -6.17 -31.78
CA LYS A 351 0.32 -6.19 -31.07
C LYS A 351 1.01 -7.57 -31.05
N GLY A 352 0.44 -8.56 -31.74
CA GLY A 352 1.00 -9.91 -31.83
C GLY A 352 0.71 -10.82 -30.63
N TYR A 353 -0.27 -10.48 -29.80
CA TYR A 353 -0.70 -11.31 -28.66
C TYR A 353 -1.93 -12.15 -29.00
N GLN A 354 -2.17 -13.21 -28.22
CA GLN A 354 -3.41 -13.98 -28.34
C GLN A 354 -4.56 -13.25 -27.63
N ASN A 355 -5.79 -13.65 -27.94
CA ASN A 355 -6.99 -13.05 -27.36
C ASN A 355 -7.29 -13.63 -25.97
N THR A 356 -6.37 -13.45 -25.02
CA THR A 356 -6.48 -14.00 -23.65
C THR A 356 -6.29 -12.93 -22.58
N ILE A 357 -6.85 -13.15 -21.39
CA ILE A 357 -6.64 -12.23 -20.26
C ILE A 357 -5.18 -12.22 -19.80
N SER A 358 -4.53 -13.38 -19.79
CA SER A 358 -3.09 -13.47 -19.51
C SER A 358 -2.27 -12.59 -20.45
N ASP A 359 -2.66 -12.45 -21.71
CA ASP A 359 -1.96 -11.57 -22.64
C ASP A 359 -2.22 -10.09 -22.39
N ILE A 360 -3.39 -9.70 -21.87
CA ILE A 360 -3.62 -8.33 -21.36
C ILE A 360 -2.61 -8.02 -20.25
N MET A 361 -2.49 -8.94 -19.27
CA MET A 361 -1.54 -8.82 -18.17
C MET A 361 -0.11 -8.71 -18.69
N LEU A 362 0.32 -9.61 -19.58
CA LEU A 362 1.68 -9.61 -20.15
C LEU A 362 1.98 -8.32 -20.92
N LEU A 363 1.06 -7.85 -21.76
CA LEU A 363 1.23 -6.59 -22.48
C LEU A 363 1.34 -5.38 -21.52
N ARG A 364 0.57 -5.37 -20.42
CA ARG A 364 0.70 -4.34 -19.38
C ARG A 364 2.07 -4.40 -18.72
N LEU A 365 2.52 -5.59 -18.32
CA LEU A 365 3.84 -5.80 -17.71
C LEU A 365 4.96 -5.34 -18.63
N GLU A 366 4.95 -5.71 -19.91
CA GLU A 366 5.98 -5.27 -20.85
C GLU A 366 6.05 -3.74 -21.00
N LYS A 367 4.92 -3.03 -20.92
CA LYS A 367 4.88 -1.57 -20.97
C LYS A 367 5.46 -0.92 -19.72
N ILE A 368 5.25 -1.53 -18.56
CA ILE A 368 5.79 -1.05 -17.29
C ILE A 368 7.30 -1.37 -17.23
N ILE A 369 7.67 -2.58 -17.62
CA ILE A 369 9.04 -3.08 -17.53
C ILE A 369 9.99 -2.36 -18.48
N LYS A 370 9.57 -2.04 -19.72
CA LYS A 370 10.35 -1.17 -20.62
C LYS A 370 10.70 0.21 -20.03
N ARG A 371 10.10 0.58 -18.89
CA ARG A 371 10.37 1.82 -18.15
C ARG A 371 11.12 1.56 -16.82
N SER A 372 11.67 0.36 -16.59
CA SER A 372 12.30 -0.09 -15.33
C SER A 372 13.35 -1.21 -15.54
N GLU A 373 14.04 -1.66 -14.47
CA GLU A 373 15.11 -2.68 -14.50
C GLU A 373 14.64 -4.14 -14.26
N TYR A 374 13.35 -4.43 -14.40
CA TYR A 374 12.79 -5.77 -14.12
C TYR A 374 12.98 -6.77 -15.28
N GLU A 375 13.10 -8.06 -14.97
CA GLU A 375 13.04 -9.16 -15.95
C GLU A 375 11.77 -10.00 -15.75
N ILE A 376 11.09 -10.39 -16.85
CA ILE A 376 9.93 -11.28 -16.79
C ILE A 376 10.40 -12.73 -16.94
N LEU A 377 10.39 -13.49 -15.85
CA LEU A 377 10.54 -14.94 -15.90
C LEU A 377 9.20 -15.60 -16.26
N LYS A 378 9.01 -15.93 -17.54
CA LYS A 378 7.83 -16.68 -17.99
C LYS A 378 8.06 -18.17 -17.78
N THR A 379 7.43 -18.76 -16.78
CA THR A 379 7.46 -20.21 -16.56
C THR A 379 6.10 -20.85 -16.78
N LYS A 380 5.98 -21.68 -17.83
CA LYS A 380 4.90 -22.68 -17.95
C LYS A 380 5.14 -23.87 -17.00
N SER A 381 6.38 -24.01 -16.55
CA SER A 381 6.87 -24.99 -15.57
C SER A 381 8.11 -24.39 -14.91
N ILE A 382 8.07 -24.15 -13.60
CA ILE A 382 9.30 -23.92 -12.83
C ILE A 382 9.82 -25.30 -12.46
N LEU A 383 11.00 -25.66 -12.97
CA LEU A 383 11.92 -26.59 -12.32
C LEU A 383 12.87 -25.72 -11.49
N PHE A 384 13.09 -26.14 -10.24
CA PHE A 384 13.80 -25.44 -9.16
C PHE A 384 15.14 -24.84 -9.55
#